data_AF-A0A0G2HEJ8-F1
#
_entry.id   AF-A0A0G2HEJ8-F1
#
_cell.length_a   1.000
_cell.length_b   1.000
_cell.length_c   1.000
_cell.angle_alpha   90.00
_cell.angle_beta   90.00
_cell.angle_gamma   90.00
#
_symmetry.space_group_name_H-M   'P 1'
#
loop_
_entity.id
_entity.type
_entity.pdbx_description
1 polymer ?
#
loop_
_entity_poly.entity_id
_entity_poly.type
_entity_poly.pdbx_seq_one_letter_code
_entity_poly.pdbx_strand_id
1 'polypeptide(L)'
;MTARHEPPRYDAGNRTLDHYQSKLPDWRYRLRCSLIPVVRWETPYLAYVQDALRTPALDSYFAFTANLGTHTFFMIMLPILFWCGYTNLGKA
;
A
#
# COMPACT_ATOMS: atom_id res chain seq x y z
N MET A 1 -15.56 -38.64 14.70
CA MET A 1 -15.69 -37.28 14.13
C MET A 1 -14.29 -36.70 13.99
N THR A 2 -13.64 -36.92 12.84
CA THR A 2 -12.26 -36.52 12.60
C THR A 2 -12.25 -35.04 12.20
N ALA A 3 -11.75 -34.17 13.07
CA ALA A 3 -11.60 -32.75 12.77
C ALA A 3 -10.65 -32.59 11.56
N ARG A 4 -11.14 -32.02 10.45
CA ARG A 4 -10.29 -31.66 9.32
C ARG A 4 -9.39 -30.51 9.78
N HIS A 5 -8.08 -30.75 9.83
CA HIS A 5 -7.09 -29.68 9.97
C HIS A 5 -7.16 -28.82 8.71
N GLU A 6 -7.75 -27.64 8.81
CA GLU A 6 -7.72 -26.67 7.72
C GLU A 6 -6.30 -26.07 7.67
N PRO A 7 -5.63 -26.09 6.49
CA PRO A 7 -4.29 -25.55 6.38
C PRO A 7 -4.29 -24.05 6.73
N PRO A 8 -3.21 -23.53 7.32
CA PRO A 8 -3.09 -22.12 7.66
C PRO A 8 -3.32 -21.24 6.42
N ARG A 9 -4.20 -20.24 6.56
CA ARG A 9 -4.55 -19.31 5.49
C ARG A 9 -3.40 -18.34 5.25
N TYR A 10 -2.53 -18.67 4.30
CA TYR A 10 -1.46 -17.77 3.86
C TYR A 10 -2.00 -16.66 2.97
N ASP A 11 -1.54 -15.43 3.26
CA ASP A 11 -1.78 -14.25 2.43
C ASP A 11 -1.26 -14.45 1.00
N ALA A 12 -1.92 -13.77 0.06
CA ALA A 12 -1.56 -13.80 -1.35
C ALA A 12 -0.13 -13.23 -1.52
N GLY A 13 0.84 -14.12 -1.70
CA GLY A 13 2.26 -13.79 -1.85
C GLY A 13 3.18 -14.72 -1.08
N ASN A 14 2.68 -15.31 0.02
CA ASN A 14 3.46 -16.14 0.95
C ASN A 14 3.16 -17.65 0.82
N ARG A 15 2.46 -18.05 -0.26
CA ARG A 15 2.20 -19.47 -0.57
C ARG A 15 3.42 -20.12 -1.24
N THR A 16 3.49 -21.45 -1.17
CA THR A 16 4.52 -22.26 -1.81
C THR A 16 4.65 -21.96 -3.32
N LEU A 17 5.87 -22.02 -3.85
CA LEU A 17 6.16 -21.71 -5.25
C LEU A 17 5.33 -22.55 -6.23
N ASP A 18 5.07 -23.81 -5.88
CA ASP A 18 4.26 -24.76 -6.66
C ASP A 18 2.81 -24.28 -6.90
N HIS A 19 2.26 -23.51 -5.94
CA HIS A 19 0.93 -22.91 -6.07
C HIS A 19 0.88 -21.83 -7.16
N TYR A 20 2.00 -21.14 -7.37
CA TYR A 20 2.10 -20.09 -8.39
C TYR A 20 2.52 -20.64 -9.74
N GLN A 21 3.35 -21.67 -9.77
CA GLN A 21 3.76 -22.34 -11.01
C GLN A 21 2.56 -22.96 -11.75
N SER A 22 1.62 -23.57 -11.02
CA SER A 22 0.42 -24.18 -11.61
C SER A 22 -0.66 -23.18 -12.05
N LYS A 23 -0.61 -21.93 -11.57
CA LYS A 23 -1.66 -20.91 -11.80
C LYS A 23 -1.24 -19.75 -12.69
N LEU A 24 0.06 -19.52 -12.87
CA LEU A 24 0.55 -18.38 -13.65
C LEU A 24 1.17 -18.84 -14.97
N PRO A 25 1.01 -18.04 -16.06
CA PRO A 25 1.78 -18.22 -17.28
C PRO A 25 3.29 -18.19 -17.02
N ASP A 26 4.05 -19.01 -17.75
CA ASP A 26 5.49 -19.21 -17.54
C ASP A 26 6.30 -17.90 -17.54
N TRP A 27 5.94 -16.93 -18.38
CA TRP A 27 6.63 -15.63 -18.43
C TRP A 27 6.44 -14.82 -17.13
N ARG A 28 5.25 -14.84 -16.53
CA ARG A 28 4.97 -14.15 -15.25
C ARG A 28 5.64 -14.87 -14.09
N TYR A 29 5.68 -16.20 -14.14
CA TYR A 29 6.36 -17.00 -13.14
C TYR A 29 7.87 -16.70 -13.12
N ARG A 30 8.51 -16.66 -14.29
CA ARG A 30 9.94 -16.30 -14.43
C ARG A 30 10.24 -14.89 -13.91
N LEU A 31 9.39 -13.91 -14.23
CA LEU A 31 9.52 -12.55 -13.71
C LEU A 31 9.40 -12.53 -12.18
N ARG A 32 8.39 -13.23 -11.63
CA ARG A 32 8.18 -13.36 -10.17
C ARG A 32 9.39 -13.99 -9.48
N CYS A 33 9.91 -15.10 -10.02
CA CYS A 33 11.10 -15.76 -9.46
C CYS A 33 12.34 -14.87 -9.46
N SER A 34 12.47 -13.95 -10.43
CA SER A 34 13.58 -13.01 -10.50
C SER A 34 13.40 -11.83 -9.53
N LEU A 35 12.17 -11.34 -9.34
CA LEU A 35 11.86 -10.20 -8.48
C LEU A 35 11.76 -10.56 -6.99
N ILE A 36 11.30 -11.76 -6.64
CA ILE A 36 11.14 -12.17 -5.23
C ILE A 36 12.46 -12.06 -4.44
N PRO A 37 13.62 -12.54 -4.94
CA PRO A 37 14.88 -12.38 -4.24
C PRO A 37 15.25 -10.91 -3.99
N VAL A 38 15.01 -10.04 -4.98
CA VAL A 38 15.28 -8.59 -4.87
C VAL A 38 14.42 -7.97 -3.77
N VAL A 39 13.11 -8.22 -3.79
CA VAL A 39 12.19 -7.71 -2.76
C VAL A 39 12.55 -8.26 -1.38
N ARG A 40 12.93 -9.54 -1.29
CA ARG A 40 13.37 -10.15 -0.01
C ARG A 40 14.65 -9.51 0.53
N TRP A 41 15.54 -9.06 -0.34
CA TRP A 41 16.73 -8.29 0.04
C TRP A 41 16.39 -6.88 0.55
N GLU A 42 15.35 -6.23 0.01
CA GLU A 42 14.90 -4.90 0.43
C GLU A 42 14.03 -4.93 1.70
N THR A 43 13.29 -6.02 1.91
CA THR A 43 12.37 -6.22 3.04
C THR A 43 12.99 -5.91 4.42
N PRO A 44 14.21 -6.36 4.79
CA PRO A 44 14.77 -6.05 6.11
C PRO A 44 15.06 -4.56 6.32
N TYR A 45 15.50 -3.84 5.28
CA TYR A 45 15.72 -2.40 5.37
C TYR A 45 14.40 -1.65 5.53
N LEU A 46 13.39 -2.06 4.75
CA LEU A 46 12.06 -1.47 4.87
C LEU A 46 11.45 -1.76 6.25
N ALA A 47 11.66 -2.96 6.80
CA ALA A 47 11.21 -3.33 8.14
C ALA A 47 11.91 -2.50 9.22
N TYR A 48 13.22 -2.25 9.09
CA TYR A 48 13.94 -1.37 10.03
C TYR A 48 13.39 0.06 10.03
N VAL A 49 13.13 0.61 8.83
CA VAL A 49 12.53 1.94 8.69
C VAL A 49 11.10 1.96 9.25
N GLN A 50 10.32 0.91 9.01
CA GLN A 50 8.98 0.77 9.55
C GLN A 50 8.99 0.68 11.07
N ASP A 51 9.89 -0.08 11.68
CA ASP A 51 9.99 -0.20 13.14
C ASP A 51 10.41 1.12 13.81
N ALA A 52 11.30 1.88 13.16
CA ALA A 52 11.77 3.17 13.67
C ALA A 52 10.75 4.32 13.54
N LEU A 53 9.94 4.33 12.47
CA LEU A 53 9.07 5.47 12.12
C LEU A 53 7.58 5.23 12.38
N ARG A 54 7.15 3.98 12.52
CA ARG A 54 5.72 3.69 12.61
C ARG A 54 5.16 4.08 13.97
N THR A 55 4.35 5.12 13.96
CA THR A 55 3.59 5.57 15.13
C THR A 55 2.14 5.82 14.72
N PRO A 56 1.16 5.58 15.60
CA PRO A 56 -0.26 5.76 15.26
C PRO A 56 -0.61 7.20 14.86
N ALA A 57 0.14 8.19 15.37
CA ALA A 57 0.01 9.58 14.98
C ALA A 57 0.51 9.84 13.55
N LEU A 58 1.68 9.32 13.19
CA LEU A 58 2.22 9.46 11.82
C LEU A 58 1.38 8.70 10.79
N ASP A 59 0.90 7.49 11.11
CA ASP A 59 0.03 6.72 10.23
C ASP A 59 -1.27 7.50 9.92
N SER A 60 -1.86 8.15 10.94
CA SER A 60 -3.04 9.01 10.75
C SER A 60 -2.73 10.26 9.95
N TYR A 61 -1.61 10.93 10.24
CA TYR A 61 -1.16 12.12 9.50
C TYR A 61 -0.93 11.80 8.01
N PHE A 62 -0.30 10.68 7.70
CA PHE A 62 -0.11 10.22 6.32
C PHE A 62 -1.45 9.93 5.65
N ALA A 63 -2.40 9.28 6.34
CA ALA A 63 -3.72 9.01 5.78
C ALA A 63 -4.49 10.30 5.46
N PHE A 64 -4.49 11.28 6.37
CA PHE A 64 -5.14 12.57 6.12
C PHE A 64 -4.45 13.38 5.03
N THR A 65 -3.12 13.42 5.05
CA THR A 65 -2.31 14.17 4.07
C THR A 65 -2.43 13.58 2.66
N ALA A 66 -2.48 12.25 2.54
CA ALA A 66 -2.72 11.58 1.26
C ALA A 66 -4.07 11.98 0.66
N ASN A 67 -5.13 12.05 1.49
CA ASN A 67 -6.45 12.50 1.05
C ASN A 67 -6.49 14.01 0.74
N LEU A 68 -5.72 14.82 1.46
CA LEU A 68 -5.48 16.24 1.22
C LEU A 68 -4.83 16.52 -0.15
N GLY A 69 -4.05 15.57 -0.69
CA GLY A 69 -3.46 15.67 -2.03
C GLY A 69 -4.39 15.29 -3.17
N THR A 70 -5.61 14.82 -2.89
CA THR A 70 -6.53 14.33 -3.92
C THR A 70 -7.44 15.43 -4.45
N HIS A 71 -8.02 15.15 -5.62
CA HIS A 71 -9.02 16.02 -6.24
C HIS A 71 -10.19 16.37 -5.31
N THR A 72 -10.59 15.47 -4.40
CA THR A 72 -11.65 15.72 -3.41
C THR A 72 -11.31 16.87 -2.48
N PHE A 73 -10.05 16.98 -2.02
CA PHE A 73 -9.61 18.10 -1.20
C PHE A 73 -9.73 19.42 -1.96
N PHE A 74 -9.22 19.47 -3.20
CA PHE A 74 -9.29 20.68 -4.02
C PHE A 74 -10.73 21.07 -4.33
N MET A 75 -11.60 20.11 -4.64
CA MET A 75 -13.02 20.38 -4.90
C MET A 75 -13.76 20.95 -3.70
N ILE A 76 -13.35 20.62 -2.47
CA ILE A 76 -14.01 21.11 -1.25
C ILE A 76 -13.36 22.42 -0.77
N MET A 77 -12.03 22.50 -0.72
CA MET A 77 -11.33 23.66 -0.18
C MET A 77 -11.35 24.87 -1.11
N LEU A 78 -11.25 24.69 -2.43
CA LEU A 78 -11.22 25.83 -3.36
C LEU A 78 -12.49 26.68 -3.26
N PRO A 79 -13.73 26.13 -3.32
CA PRO A 79 -14.95 26.93 -3.16
C PRO A 79 -15.06 27.63 -1.80
N ILE A 80 -14.63 26.96 -0.72
CA ILE A 80 -14.68 27.51 0.64
C ILE A 80 -13.76 28.72 0.77
N LEU A 81 -12.55 28.67 0.20
CA LEU A 81 -11.63 29.82 0.18
C LEU A 81 -12.21 31.02 -0.58
N PHE A 82 -12.92 30.77 -1.69
CA PHE A 82 -13.63 31.82 -2.43
C PHE A 82 -14.81 32.40 -1.65
N TRP A 83 -15.60 31.57 -0.95
CA TRP A 83 -16.73 32.04 -0.13
C TRP A 83 -16.29 32.80 1.12
N CYS A 84 -15.16 32.43 1.73
CA CYS A 84 -14.59 33.13 2.88
C CYS A 84 -13.79 34.39 2.51
N GLY A 85 -13.88 34.87 1.27
CA GLY A 85 -13.32 36.16 0.85
C GLY A 85 -11.84 36.15 0.46
N TYR A 86 -11.16 35.00 0.45
CA TYR A 86 -9.77 34.86 0.01
C TYR A 86 -9.67 34.65 -1.51
N THR A 87 -10.37 35.48 -2.28
CA THR A 87 -10.44 35.38 -3.74
C THR A 87 -9.10 35.64 -4.45
N ASN A 88 -8.15 36.27 -3.77
CA ASN A 88 -6.78 36.50 -4.25
C ASN A 88 -5.90 35.23 -4.26
N LEU A 89 -6.20 34.22 -3.42
CA LEU A 89 -5.42 32.97 -3.37
C LEU A 89 -5.86 31.94 -4.42
N GLY A 90 -7.06 32.09 -4.99
CA GLY A 90 -7.63 31.18 -5.99
C GLY A 90 -7.54 31.66 -7.44
N LYS A 91 -6.96 32.84 -7.68
CA LYS A 91 -6.68 33.37 -9.01
C LYS A 91 -5.20 33.13 -9.34
N ALA A 92 -4.94 32.24 -10.28
CA ALA A 92 -3.68 32.21 -11.02
C ALA A 92 -3.74 33.24 -12.16
#